data_AF-A0A3B9ZPY0-F1
#
_entry.id   AF-A0A3B9ZPY0-F1
#
_cell.length_a   1.000
_cell.length_b   1.000
_cell.length_c   1.000
_cell.angle_alpha   90.00
_cell.angle_beta   90.00
_cell.angle_gamma   90.00
#
_symmetry.space_group_name_H-M   'P 1'
#
loop_
_entity.id
_entity.type
_entity.pdbx_description
1 polymer ?
#
loop_
_entity_poly.entity_id
_entity_poly.type
_entity_poly.pdbx_seq_one_letter_code
_entity_poly.pdbx_strand_id
1 'polypeptide(L)'
;MKLKNYLMFILLGAGLSSSAQTLTKIWSTTAGIKTPESALFDAKSNKIYVSNIDGDPSKKDGNGFISILNADGKMEQLKWATGLNAPKGSA
;
A
#
# COMPACT_ATOMS: atom_id res chain seq x y z
N MET A 1 -1.41 60.60 -1.85
CA MET A 1 -2.20 59.57 -2.54
C MET A 1 -1.40 58.36 -3.05
N LYS A 2 -0.06 58.44 -3.24
CA LYS A 2 0.75 57.30 -3.76
C LYS A 2 1.21 56.27 -2.71
N LEU A 3 1.20 56.59 -1.41
CA LEU A 3 1.67 55.68 -0.35
C LEU A 3 0.67 54.55 -0.03
N LYS A 4 -0.64 54.80 -0.21
CA LYS A 4 -1.72 53.84 0.10
C LYS A 4 -1.76 52.66 -0.88
N ASN A 5 -1.30 52.86 -2.12
CA ASN A 5 -1.29 51.84 -3.18
C ASN A 5 -0.15 50.82 -3.01
N TYR A 6 0.96 51.18 -2.37
CA TYR A 6 2.05 50.24 -2.08
C TYR A 6 1.75 49.32 -0.90
N LEU A 7 1.01 49.80 0.10
CA LEU A 7 0.53 48.98 1.22
C LEU A 7 -0.39 47.84 0.77
N MET A 8 -1.18 48.05 -0.29
CA MET A 8 -2.08 47.04 -0.85
C MET A 8 -1.35 45.95 -1.66
N PHE A 9 -0.12 46.21 -2.13
CA PHE A 9 0.72 45.23 -2.84
C PHE A 9 1.56 44.33 -1.90
N ILE A 10 1.85 44.78 -0.67
CA ILE A 10 2.63 44.00 0.30
C ILE A 10 1.80 42.88 0.95
N LEU A 11 0.47 43.03 1.00
CA LEU A 11 -0.45 42.05 1.57
C LEU A 11 -0.75 40.85 0.66
N LEU A 12 -0.36 40.86 -0.61
CA LEU A 12 -0.60 39.75 -1.54
C LEU A 12 0.52 38.70 -1.54
N GLY A 13 1.62 38.95 -0.83
CA GLY A 13 2.81 38.08 -0.77
C GLY A 13 2.86 37.12 0.42
N ALA A 14 1.83 37.07 1.27
CA ALA A 14 1.73 36.08 2.34
C ALA A 14 1.43 34.71 1.71
N GLY A 15 2.51 33.96 1.45
CA GLY A 15 2.49 32.69 0.71
C GLY A 15 1.46 31.71 1.26
N LEU A 16 0.71 31.11 0.32
CA LEU A 16 -0.09 29.92 0.58
C LEU A 16 0.86 28.77 0.91
N SER A 17 1.09 28.51 2.20
CA SER A 17 1.77 27.28 2.63
C SER A 17 0.84 26.09 2.41
N SER A 18 1.07 25.37 1.31
CA SER A 18 0.44 24.07 1.10
C SER A 18 1.09 23.05 2.02
N SER A 19 0.33 22.53 2.99
CA SER A 19 0.79 21.46 3.86
C SER A 19 0.62 20.12 3.15
N ALA A 20 1.71 19.59 2.60
CA ALA A 20 1.72 18.26 1.99
C ALA A 20 1.84 17.16 3.07
N GLN A 21 1.14 16.04 2.87
CA GLN A 21 1.36 14.85 3.68
C GLN A 21 2.74 14.26 3.38
N THR A 22 3.47 13.87 4.41
CA THR A 22 4.74 13.13 4.26
C THR A 22 4.50 11.70 4.68
N LEU A 23 4.88 10.76 3.83
CA LEU A 23 4.82 9.33 4.15
C LEU A 23 6.19 8.87 4.64
N THR A 24 6.22 8.31 5.84
CA THR A 24 7.39 7.58 6.35
C THR A 24 7.17 6.08 6.12
N LYS A 25 8.18 5.42 5.55
CA LYS A 25 8.14 3.97 5.41
C LYS A 25 8.25 3.33 6.80
N ILE A 26 7.22 2.59 7.21
CA ILE A 26 7.23 1.85 8.49
C ILE A 26 7.92 0.50 8.31
N TRP A 27 7.50 -0.29 7.32
CA TRP A 27 8.10 -1.60 7.01
C TRP A 27 7.92 -1.97 5.53
N SER A 28 8.59 -3.03 5.09
CA SER A 28 8.38 -3.70 3.79
C SER A 28 8.79 -5.16 3.88
N THR A 29 8.16 -6.01 3.08
CA THR A 29 8.40 -7.47 3.09
C THR A 29 8.67 -7.96 1.68
N THR A 30 9.74 -8.73 1.50
CA THR A 30 10.15 -9.29 0.21
C THR A 30 10.33 -10.81 0.24
N ALA A 31 10.27 -11.42 1.43
CA ALA A 31 10.60 -12.83 1.63
C ALA A 31 9.59 -13.75 0.94
N GLY A 32 9.89 -14.15 -0.30
CA GLY A 32 9.17 -15.19 -1.02
C GLY A 32 7.84 -14.79 -1.64
N ILE A 33 7.40 -13.53 -1.50
CA ILE A 33 6.20 -12.99 -2.15
C ILE A 33 6.40 -13.01 -3.68
N LYS A 34 5.38 -13.46 -4.43
CA LYS A 34 5.42 -13.69 -5.88
C LYS A 34 4.25 -13.00 -6.58
N THR A 35 4.54 -11.87 -7.23
CA THR A 35 3.54 -11.06 -7.95
C THR A 35 2.31 -10.80 -7.07
N PRO A 36 2.47 -10.00 -6.00
CA PRO A 36 1.38 -9.72 -5.08
C PRO A 36 0.34 -8.82 -5.73
N GLU A 37 -0.94 -9.05 -5.43
CA GLU A 37 -2.05 -8.29 -6.04
C GLU A 37 -2.98 -7.65 -5.00
N SER A 38 -3.33 -8.37 -3.92
CA SER A 38 -4.18 -7.87 -2.85
C SER A 38 -3.56 -8.09 -1.48
N ALA A 39 -3.86 -7.19 -0.54
CA ALA A 39 -3.48 -7.28 0.86
C ALA A 39 -4.70 -6.93 1.73
N LEU A 40 -5.24 -7.91 2.44
CA LEU A 40 -6.39 -7.76 3.32
C LEU A 40 -5.94 -7.80 4.78
N PHE A 41 -6.17 -6.73 5.53
CA PHE A 41 -5.99 -6.71 6.97
C PHE A 41 -7.25 -7.24 7.66
N ASP A 42 -7.11 -8.31 8.45
CA ASP A 42 -8.15 -8.77 9.36
C ASP A 42 -7.84 -8.30 10.78
N ALA A 43 -8.65 -7.36 11.27
CA ALA A 43 -8.50 -6.80 12.61
C ALA A 43 -8.73 -7.82 13.73
N LYS A 44 -9.51 -8.89 13.50
CA LYS A 44 -9.79 -9.91 14.52
C LYS A 44 -8.55 -10.75 14.83
N SER A 45 -7.84 -11.17 13.79
CA SER A 45 -6.59 -11.94 13.94
C SER A 45 -5.33 -11.09 14.01
N ASN A 46 -5.43 -9.78 13.70
CA ASN A 46 -4.30 -8.86 13.54
C ASN A 46 -3.26 -9.36 12.50
N LYS A 47 -3.78 -9.91 11.40
CA LYS A 47 -2.99 -10.47 10.30
C LYS A 47 -3.29 -9.76 8.99
N ILE A 48 -2.32 -9.81 8.08
CA ILE A 48 -2.46 -9.36 6.71
C ILE A 48 -2.37 -10.58 5.80
N TYR A 49 -3.41 -10.82 5.02
CA TYR A 49 -3.47 -11.87 4.00
C TYR A 49 -3.08 -11.27 2.66
N VAL A 50 -2.04 -11.81 2.03
CA VAL A 50 -1.53 -11.30 0.75
C VAL A 50 -1.72 -12.34 -0.34
N SER A 51 -2.40 -11.97 -1.42
CA SER A 51 -2.57 -12.85 -2.58
C SER A 51 -1.34 -12.78 -3.48
N ASN A 52 -0.88 -13.94 -3.94
CA ASN A 52 0.28 -14.09 -4.83
C ASN A 52 -0.17 -14.84 -6.08
N ILE A 53 0.11 -14.27 -7.26
CA ILE A 53 -0.20 -14.93 -8.53
C ILE A 53 0.73 -16.12 -8.78
N ASP A 54 2.03 -15.98 -8.52
CA ASP A 54 3.07 -16.99 -8.79
C ASP A 54 3.03 -17.57 -10.22
N GLY A 55 2.96 -16.71 -11.24
CA GLY A 55 2.84 -17.17 -12.63
C GLY A 55 2.25 -16.12 -13.56
N ASP A 56 1.54 -16.58 -14.57
CA ASP A 56 0.88 -15.73 -15.57
C ASP A 56 -0.46 -15.21 -15.03
N PRO A 57 -0.72 -13.89 -15.04
CA PRO A 57 -1.94 -13.31 -14.49
C PRO A 57 -3.22 -13.75 -15.21
N SER A 58 -3.12 -14.33 -16.41
CA SER A 58 -4.25 -14.78 -17.23
C SER A 58 -4.52 -16.28 -17.19
N LYS A 59 -3.62 -17.07 -16.57
CA LYS A 59 -3.70 -18.54 -16.60
C LYS A 59 -4.32 -19.14 -15.35
N LYS A 60 -4.80 -20.38 -15.52
CA LYS A 60 -5.25 -21.26 -14.45
C LYS A 60 -4.23 -22.38 -14.22
N ASP A 61 -3.04 -22.01 -13.78
CA ASP A 61 -1.91 -22.93 -13.59
C ASP A 61 -1.83 -23.54 -12.18
N GLY A 62 -2.67 -23.09 -11.24
CA GLY A 62 -2.70 -23.56 -9.86
C GLY A 62 -1.51 -23.14 -9.01
N ASN A 63 -0.62 -22.27 -9.51
CA ASN A 63 0.58 -21.90 -8.78
C ASN A 63 0.33 -20.89 -7.65
N GLY A 64 -0.75 -20.11 -7.78
CA GLY A 64 -1.09 -19.02 -6.88
C GLY A 64 -1.34 -19.48 -5.45
N PHE A 65 -1.08 -18.57 -4.51
CA PHE A 65 -1.20 -18.84 -3.08
C PHE A 65 -1.50 -17.57 -2.26
N ILE A 66 -1.97 -17.77 -1.04
CA ILE A 66 -2.13 -16.71 -0.03
C ILE A 66 -1.04 -16.82 1.03
N SER A 67 -0.41 -15.70 1.36
CA SER A 67 0.54 -15.56 2.47
C SER A 67 -0.13 -14.89 3.67
N ILE A 68 0.33 -15.21 4.87
CA ILE A 68 -0.05 -14.55 6.12
C ILE A 68 1.14 -13.79 6.67
N LEU A 69 0.94 -12.50 6.93
CA LEU A 69 1.88 -11.60 7.59
C LEU A 69 1.30 -11.12 8.91
N ASN A 70 2.18 -10.79 9.84
CA ASN A 70 1.85 -9.98 11.00
C ASN A 70 1.65 -8.50 10.59
N ALA A 71 0.95 -7.72 11.42
CA ALA A 71 0.75 -6.28 11.19
C ALA A 71 2.06 -5.45 11.15
N ASP A 72 3.17 -5.99 11.65
CA ASP A 72 4.51 -5.41 11.57
C ASP A 72 5.26 -5.78 10.26
N GLY A 73 4.58 -6.47 9.34
CA GLY A 73 5.14 -6.90 8.06
C GLY A 73 5.93 -8.21 8.11
N LYS A 74 6.17 -8.80 9.29
CA LYS A 74 6.91 -10.07 9.35
C LYS A 74 6.08 -11.21 8.77
N MET A 75 6.74 -12.07 7.99
CA MET A 75 6.13 -13.28 7.46
C MET A 75 5.77 -14.23 8.61
N GLU A 76 4.49 -14.62 8.69
CA GLU A 76 4.05 -15.71 9.55
C GLU A 76 4.05 -17.03 8.76
N GLN A 77 3.39 -17.04 7.61
CA GLN A 77 3.33 -18.22 6.75
C GLN A 77 3.31 -17.81 5.28
N LEU A 78 4.29 -18.29 4.51
CA LEU A 78 4.41 -17.89 3.10
C LEU A 78 3.32 -18.49 2.21
N LYS A 79 3.07 -19.80 2.30
CA LYS A 79 2.05 -20.51 1.51
C LYS A 79 1.01 -21.12 2.46
N TRP A 80 0.00 -20.34 2.84
CA TRP A 80 -1.09 -20.78 3.71
C TRP A 80 -2.21 -21.49 2.95
N ALA A 81 -2.70 -20.89 1.87
CA ALA A 81 -3.61 -21.52 0.92
C ALA A 81 -2.93 -21.57 -0.45
N THR A 82 -2.97 -22.72 -1.12
CA THR A 82 -2.26 -22.97 -2.40
C THR A 82 -3.21 -23.56 -3.44
N GLY A 83 -2.73 -23.77 -4.67
CA GLY A 83 -3.55 -24.33 -5.75
C GLY A 83 -4.47 -23.29 -6.40
N LEU A 84 -4.26 -22.00 -6.13
CA LEU A 84 -5.10 -20.93 -6.62
C LEU A 84 -4.69 -20.50 -8.03
N ASN A 85 -5.65 -19.99 -8.78
CA ASN A 85 -5.42 -19.49 -10.13
C ASN A 85 -5.38 -17.97 -10.11
N ALA A 86 -4.18 -17.40 -10.17
CA ALA A 86 -3.93 -15.97 -10.25
C ALA A 86 -4.87 -15.11 -9.36
N PRO A 87 -4.85 -15.27 -8.02
CA PRO A 87 -5.76 -14.58 -7.10
C PRO A 87 -5.45 -13.08 -7.02
N LYS A 88 -6.46 -12.23 -7.30
CA LYS A 88 -6.30 -10.77 -7.45
C LYS A 88 -7.13 -9.92 -6.49
N GLY A 89 -8.09 -10.51 -5.78
CA GLY A 89 -8.99 -9.79 -4.89
C GLY A 89 -9.36 -10.60 -3.65
N SER A 90 -9.67 -9.89 -2.58
CA SER A 90 -10.09 -10.42 -1.29
C SER A 90 -11.03 -9.43 -0.61
N ALA A 91 -11.96 -9.93 0.20
CA ALA A 91 -12.93 -9.16 0.98
C ALA A 91 -13.17 -9.83 2.33
#